data_AF-K3XQY2-F1
#
_entry.id   AF-K3XQY2-F1
#
_cell.length_a   1.000
_cell.length_b   1.000
_cell.length_c   1.000
_cell.angle_alpha   90.00
_cell.angle_beta   90.00
_cell.angle_gamma   90.00
#
_symmetry.space_group_name_H-M   'P 1'
#
loop_
_entity.id
_entity.type
_entity.pdbx_description
1 polymer ?
#
loop_
_entity_poly.entity_id
_entity_poly.type
_entity_poly.pdbx_seq_one_letter_code
_entity_poly.pdbx_strand_id
1 'polypeptide(L)'
;MVLPLVKLGSLAFRTLSKPIAARLKHNAGIHPKFRGFIIGIAQANHRFTTNMQRRLYGRATDIHIRPLNEEKAIQAAADLLGELFVFSVAGAAIIYEVQRSARSEAKKEEARKQEMEAIKKREEQLAMEVQLMKQKVSEMERQFSKWTRPGFRGFGTAQAAAQPAAAGTQQPTAA
;
A
#
# COMPACT_ATOMS: atom_id res chain seq x y z
N MET A 1 -7.74 -13.77 -11.52
CA MET A 1 -8.96 -12.93 -11.34
C MET A 1 -8.98 -11.68 -12.24
N VAL A 2 -8.27 -11.64 -13.38
CA VAL A 2 -8.22 -10.44 -14.27
C VAL A 2 -9.39 -10.40 -15.27
N LEU A 3 -9.92 -11.57 -15.65
CA LEU A 3 -11.02 -11.72 -16.60
C LEU A 3 -12.32 -10.97 -16.22
N PRO A 4 -12.77 -10.93 -14.95
CA PRO A 4 -14.00 -10.23 -14.58
C PRO A 4 -13.90 -8.70 -14.76
N LEU A 5 -12.80 -8.09 -14.33
CA LEU A 5 -12.58 -6.64 -14.45
C LEU A 5 -12.48 -6.19 -15.91
N VAL A 6 -11.77 -6.94 -16.76
CA VAL A 6 -11.68 -6.65 -18.20
C VAL A 6 -13.05 -6.77 -18.88
N LYS A 7 -13.86 -7.77 -18.49
CA LYS A 7 -15.24 -7.91 -19.00
C LYS A 7 -16.13 -6.75 -18.56
N LEU A 8 -16.03 -6.32 -17.30
CA LEU A 8 -16.79 -5.17 -16.80
C LEU A 8 -16.36 -3.87 -17.47
N GLY A 9 -15.05 -3.65 -17.65
CA GLY A 9 -14.52 -2.49 -18.36
C GLY A 9 -14.99 -2.42 -19.81
N SER A 10 -14.94 -3.55 -20.53
CA SER A 10 -15.42 -3.60 -21.93
C SER A 10 -16.93 -3.44 -22.05
N LEU A 11 -17.70 -3.93 -21.08
CA LEU A 11 -19.15 -3.72 -21.01
C LEU A 11 -19.49 -2.26 -20.70
N ALA A 12 -18.82 -1.64 -19.72
CA ALA A 12 -18.98 -0.24 -19.36
C ALA A 12 -18.65 0.66 -20.55
N PHE A 13 -17.52 0.40 -21.23
CA PHE A 13 -17.15 1.08 -22.46
C PHE A 13 -18.26 0.98 -23.51
N ARG A 14 -18.73 -0.23 -23.84
CA ARG A 14 -19.79 -0.42 -24.84
C ARG A 14 -21.12 0.25 -24.46
N THR A 15 -21.42 0.30 -23.17
CA THR A 15 -22.64 0.91 -22.61
C THR A 15 -22.58 2.43 -22.68
N LEU A 16 -21.39 3.03 -22.57
CA LEU A 16 -21.20 4.47 -22.58
C LEU A 16 -20.92 5.00 -24.00
N SER A 17 -20.08 4.33 -24.80
CA SER A 17 -19.67 4.83 -26.11
C SER A 17 -20.85 4.96 -27.09
N LYS A 18 -21.82 4.03 -27.05
CA LYS A 18 -23.01 4.09 -27.92
C LYS A 18 -23.92 5.30 -27.65
N PRO A 19 -24.43 5.53 -26.43
CA PRO A 19 -25.26 6.70 -26.15
C PRO A 19 -24.48 8.01 -26.29
N ILE A 20 -23.19 8.03 -25.93
CA ILE A 20 -22.33 9.20 -26.13
C ILE A 20 -22.22 9.52 -27.63
N ALA A 21 -21.93 8.53 -28.48
CA ALA A 21 -21.87 8.72 -29.93
C ALA A 21 -23.20 9.23 -30.51
N ALA A 22 -24.33 8.66 -30.08
CA ALA A 22 -25.65 9.12 -30.51
C ALA A 22 -25.91 10.58 -30.11
N ARG A 23 -25.53 10.96 -28.88
CA ARG A 23 -25.70 12.32 -28.38
C ARG A 23 -24.77 13.31 -29.06
N LEU A 24 -23.52 12.94 -29.29
CA LEU A 24 -22.56 13.75 -30.06
C LEU A 24 -23.04 13.94 -31.49
N LYS A 25 -23.55 12.89 -32.15
CA LYS A 25 -24.10 12.98 -33.51
C LYS A 25 -25.29 13.94 -33.58
N HIS A 26 -26.22 13.82 -32.63
CA HIS A 26 -27.36 14.73 -32.54
C HIS A 26 -26.93 16.19 -32.34
N ASN A 27 -26.04 16.46 -31.37
CA ASN A 27 -25.56 17.80 -31.10
C ASN A 27 -24.69 18.38 -32.22
N ALA A 28 -23.90 17.55 -32.91
CA ALA A 28 -23.11 17.97 -34.07
C ALA A 28 -23.99 18.31 -35.28
N GLY A 29 -25.13 17.62 -35.43
CA GLY A 29 -26.15 17.95 -36.42
C GLY A 29 -26.81 19.31 -36.15
N ILE A 30 -27.08 19.63 -34.89
CA ILE A 30 -27.76 20.88 -34.49
C ILE A 30 -26.79 22.08 -34.45
N HIS A 31 -25.59 21.89 -33.91
CA HIS A 31 -24.66 22.99 -33.62
C HIS A 31 -23.37 22.90 -34.46
N PRO A 32 -23.18 23.78 -35.46
CA PRO A 32 -21.99 23.74 -36.32
C PRO A 32 -20.68 24.08 -35.58
N LYS A 33 -20.74 24.95 -34.55
CA LYS A 33 -19.57 25.23 -33.69
C LYS A 33 -19.14 23.99 -32.90
N PHE A 34 -20.10 23.26 -32.35
CA PHE A 34 -19.85 22.03 -31.60
C PHE A 34 -19.30 20.93 -32.51
N ARG A 35 -19.85 20.79 -33.72
CA ARG A 35 -19.33 19.87 -34.75
C ARG A 35 -17.86 20.12 -35.04
N GLY A 36 -17.48 21.38 -35.31
CA GLY A 36 -16.09 21.76 -35.56
C GLY A 36 -15.18 21.43 -34.39
N PHE A 37 -15.65 21.65 -33.15
CA PHE A 37 -14.92 21.31 -31.93
C PHE A 37 -14.67 19.80 -31.78
N ILE A 38 -15.70 18.97 -31.95
CA ILE A 38 -15.60 17.51 -31.84
C ILE A 38 -14.70 16.92 -32.92
N ILE A 39 -14.82 17.39 -34.16
CA ILE A 39 -13.93 17.00 -35.27
C ILE A 39 -12.50 17.44 -34.96
N GLY A 40 -12.32 18.63 -34.38
CA GLY A 40 -11.03 19.14 -33.93
C GLY A 40 -10.36 18.23 -32.90
N ILE A 41 -11.10 17.78 -31.87
CA ILE A 41 -10.60 16.82 -30.87
C ILE A 41 -10.23 15.49 -31.54
N ALA A 42 -11.11 14.93 -32.38
CA ALA A 42 -10.86 13.67 -33.06
C ALA A 42 -9.59 13.73 -33.92
N GLN A 43 -9.41 14.82 -34.66
CA GLN A 43 -8.21 15.03 -35.46
C GLN A 43 -6.98 15.32 -34.63
N ALA A 44 -7.08 16.10 -33.55
CA ALA A 44 -5.97 16.36 -32.64
C ALA A 44 -5.46 15.06 -32.02
N ASN A 45 -6.38 14.20 -31.56
CA ASN A 45 -6.04 12.87 -31.04
C ASN A 45 -5.39 11.99 -32.12
N HIS A 46 -5.95 11.97 -33.34
CA HIS A 46 -5.38 11.19 -34.43
C HIS A 46 -3.97 11.68 -34.86
N ARG A 47 -3.75 13.00 -34.87
CA ARG A 47 -2.43 13.62 -35.10
C ARG A 47 -1.47 13.26 -33.97
N PHE A 48 -1.93 13.35 -32.73
CA PHE A 48 -1.14 13.02 -31.56
C PHE A 48 -0.67 11.56 -31.59
N THR A 49 -1.57 10.60 -31.74
CA THR A 49 -1.23 9.17 -31.77
C THR A 49 -0.25 8.84 -32.89
N THR A 50 -0.49 9.38 -34.09
CA THR A 50 0.38 9.21 -35.25
C THR A 50 1.77 9.81 -35.01
N ASN A 51 1.85 11.01 -34.43
CA ASN A 51 3.13 11.66 -34.11
C ASN A 51 3.88 10.91 -33.01
N MET A 52 3.18 10.41 -31.99
CA MET A 52 3.77 9.66 -30.88
C MET A 52 4.37 8.32 -31.35
N GLN A 53 3.61 7.56 -32.15
CA GLN A 53 4.11 6.34 -32.78
C GLN A 53 5.34 6.63 -33.64
N ARG A 54 5.33 7.70 -34.45
CA ARG A 54 6.47 8.05 -35.30
C ARG A 54 7.72 8.43 -34.51
N ARG A 55 7.57 9.14 -33.39
CA ARG A 55 8.70 9.46 -32.48
C ARG A 55 9.30 8.20 -31.89
N LEU A 56 8.48 7.23 -31.53
CA LEU A 56 8.94 5.92 -31.02
C LEU A 56 9.63 5.09 -32.12
N TYR A 57 9.17 5.17 -33.37
CA TYR A 57 9.74 4.41 -34.51
C TYR A 57 10.84 5.16 -35.29
N GLY A 58 11.29 6.33 -34.85
CA GLY A 58 12.44 7.05 -35.42
C GLY A 58 12.28 7.55 -36.86
N ARG A 59 11.06 7.61 -37.44
CA ARG A 59 10.85 8.13 -38.80
C ARG A 59 10.51 9.63 -38.80
N ALA A 60 11.19 10.39 -39.65
CA ALA A 60 10.94 11.81 -39.87
C ALA A 60 9.97 12.05 -41.05
N THR A 61 8.97 12.89 -40.77
CA THR A 61 8.33 13.84 -41.68
C THR A 61 7.08 13.44 -42.48
N ASP A 62 6.08 14.31 -42.27
CA ASP A 62 4.93 14.78 -43.06
C ASP A 62 4.14 13.80 -43.94
N ILE A 63 3.10 13.21 -43.33
CA ILE A 63 1.99 12.64 -44.09
C ILE A 63 0.79 13.55 -43.86
N HIS A 64 0.24 14.07 -44.96
CA HIS A 64 -1.02 14.79 -44.99
C HIS A 64 -2.14 13.91 -44.42
N ILE A 65 -2.47 14.13 -43.15
CA ILE A 65 -3.51 13.38 -42.44
C ILE A 65 -4.84 13.75 -43.08
N ARG A 66 -5.41 12.81 -43.85
CA ARG A 66 -6.72 13.01 -44.49
C ARG A 66 -7.74 13.30 -43.39
N PRO A 67 -8.50 14.40 -43.48
CA PRO A 67 -9.53 14.69 -42.50
C PRO A 67 -10.52 13.53 -42.46
N LEU A 68 -10.82 13.02 -41.26
CA LEU A 68 -11.81 11.96 -41.09
C LEU A 68 -13.17 12.47 -41.61
N ASN A 69 -13.93 11.57 -42.25
CA ASN A 69 -15.35 11.79 -42.52
C ASN A 69 -16.04 12.16 -41.20
N GLU A 70 -16.94 13.14 -41.25
CA GLU A 70 -17.66 13.69 -40.10
C GLU A 70 -18.22 12.60 -39.18
N GLU A 71 -18.85 11.57 -39.73
CA GLU A 71 -19.39 10.47 -38.94
C GLU A 71 -18.31 9.67 -38.20
N LYS A 72 -17.17 9.43 -38.84
CA LYS A 72 -16.02 8.73 -38.23
C LYS A 72 -15.35 9.59 -37.17
N ALA A 73 -15.26 10.90 -37.37
CA ALA A 73 -14.70 11.82 -36.39
C ALA A 73 -15.58 11.87 -35.13
N ILE A 74 -16.91 11.90 -35.29
CA ILE A 74 -17.86 11.85 -34.18
C ILE A 74 -17.74 10.53 -33.41
N GLN A 75 -17.67 9.40 -34.11
CA GLN A 75 -17.48 8.10 -33.49
C GLN A 75 -16.15 8.02 -32.71
N ALA A 76 -15.05 8.45 -33.32
CA ALA A 76 -13.73 8.46 -32.69
C ALA A 76 -13.68 9.38 -31.45
N ALA A 77 -14.36 10.52 -31.48
CA ALA A 77 -14.48 11.38 -30.31
C ALA A 77 -15.31 10.74 -29.20
N ALA A 78 -16.40 10.04 -29.54
CA ALA A 78 -17.23 9.34 -28.57
C ALA A 78 -16.48 8.19 -27.90
N ASP A 79 -15.73 7.41 -28.68
CA ASP A 79 -14.90 6.32 -28.17
C ASP A 79 -13.80 6.88 -27.24
N LEU A 80 -13.11 7.96 -27.64
CA LEU A 80 -12.12 8.63 -26.80
C LEU A 80 -12.71 9.11 -25.46
N LEU A 81 -13.88 9.75 -25.49
CA LEU A 81 -14.56 10.21 -24.28
C LEU A 81 -14.98 9.05 -23.38
N GLY A 82 -15.45 7.95 -23.97
CA GLY A 82 -15.80 6.73 -23.26
C GLY A 82 -14.60 6.10 -22.56
N GLU A 83 -13.46 5.99 -23.25
CA GLU A 83 -12.21 5.48 -22.67
C GLU A 83 -11.72 6.37 -21.54
N LEU A 84 -11.67 7.70 -21.75
CA LEU A 84 -11.25 8.66 -20.73
C LEU A 84 -12.12 8.59 -19.48
N PHE A 85 -13.43 8.44 -19.63
CA PHE A 85 -14.34 8.29 -18.49
C PHE A 85 -14.01 7.03 -17.68
N VAL A 86 -13.85 5.88 -18.35
CA VAL A 86 -13.52 4.61 -17.66
C VAL A 86 -12.17 4.71 -16.96
N PHE A 87 -11.15 5.27 -17.61
CA PHE A 87 -9.85 5.50 -17.00
C PHE A 87 -9.91 6.49 -15.83
N SER A 88 -10.72 7.54 -15.92
CA SER A 88 -10.91 8.50 -14.84
C SER A 88 -11.55 7.84 -13.61
N VAL A 89 -12.59 7.02 -13.80
CA VAL A 89 -13.26 6.32 -12.69
C VAL A 89 -12.31 5.29 -12.07
N ALA A 90 -11.61 4.50 -12.88
CA ALA A 90 -10.64 3.53 -12.39
C ALA A 90 -9.47 4.20 -11.66
N GLY A 91 -8.91 5.28 -12.22
CA GLY A 91 -7.85 6.06 -11.61
C GLY A 91 -8.28 6.70 -10.31
N ALA A 92 -9.48 7.28 -10.26
CA ALA A 92 -10.05 7.85 -9.04
C ALA A 92 -10.26 6.77 -7.95
N ALA A 93 -10.71 5.57 -8.31
CA ALA A 93 -10.85 4.46 -7.37
C ALA A 93 -9.50 4.04 -6.77
N ILE A 94 -8.46 3.92 -7.59
CA ILE A 94 -7.10 3.59 -7.13
C ILE A 94 -6.56 4.69 -6.20
N ILE A 95 -6.68 5.96 -6.59
CA ILE A 95 -6.23 7.09 -5.77
C ILE A 95 -6.97 7.09 -4.43
N TYR A 96 -8.29 6.86 -4.45
CA TYR A 96 -9.10 6.77 -3.26
C TYR A 96 -8.67 5.61 -2.34
N GLU A 97 -8.39 4.43 -2.90
CA GLU A 97 -7.88 3.29 -2.15
C GLU A 97 -6.51 3.58 -1.52
N VAL A 98 -5.58 4.18 -2.26
CA VAL A 98 -4.25 4.56 -1.74
C VAL A 98 -4.40 5.59 -0.62
N GLN A 99 -5.20 6.64 -0.80
CA GLN A 99 -5.42 7.66 0.22
C GLN A 99 -6.09 7.07 1.47
N ARG A 100 -7.06 6.16 1.29
CA ARG A 100 -7.74 5.49 2.39
C ARG A 100 -6.82 4.50 3.11
N SER A 101 -5.98 3.79 2.38
CA SER A 101 -5.01 2.83 2.94
C SER A 101 -3.93 3.55 3.73
N ALA A 102 -3.37 4.66 3.21
CA ALA A 102 -2.39 5.47 3.93
C ALA A 102 -2.93 5.98 5.28
N ARG A 103 -4.19 6.42 5.33
CA ARG A 103 -4.84 6.82 6.59
C ARG A 103 -5.05 5.66 7.56
N SER A 104 -5.30 4.46 7.05
CA SER A 104 -5.48 3.25 7.87
C SER A 104 -4.16 2.74 8.42
N GLU A 105 -3.09 2.79 7.63
CA GLU A 105 -1.74 2.40 8.05
C GLU A 105 -1.16 3.36 9.07
N ALA A 106 -1.33 4.67 8.91
CA ALA A 106 -0.90 5.66 9.90
C ALA A 106 -1.52 5.38 11.28
N LYS A 107 -2.83 5.08 11.34
CA LYS A 107 -3.51 4.73 12.59
C LYS A 107 -2.98 3.43 13.22
N LYS A 108 -2.65 2.43 12.40
CA LYS A 108 -2.06 1.17 12.88
C LYS A 108 -0.65 1.37 13.40
N GLU A 109 0.14 2.24 12.76
CA GLU A 109 1.49 2.55 13.21
C GLU A 109 1.48 3.32 14.54
N GLU A 110 0.56 4.27 14.70
CA GLU A 110 0.33 4.96 15.98
C GLU A 110 -0.06 3.99 17.09
N ALA A 111 -0.99 3.06 16.83
CA ALA A 111 -1.37 2.04 17.80
C ALA A 111 -0.19 1.13 18.20
N ARG A 112 0.62 0.69 17.24
CA ARG A 112 1.84 -0.11 17.51
C ARG A 112 2.86 0.68 18.33
N LYS A 113 3.03 1.98 18.08
CA LYS A 113 3.91 2.83 18.89
C LYS A 113 3.43 2.93 20.34
N GLN A 114 2.13 3.11 20.56
CA GLN A 114 1.54 3.12 21.90
C GLN A 114 1.74 1.80 22.64
N GLU A 115 1.55 0.66 21.96
CA GLU A 115 1.83 -0.66 22.55
C GLU A 115 3.31 -0.82 22.91
N MET A 116 4.21 -0.37 22.04
CA MET A 116 5.66 -0.42 22.29
C MET A 116 6.06 0.44 23.50
N GLU A 117 5.48 1.63 23.63
CA GLU A 117 5.69 2.50 24.80
C GLU A 117 5.14 1.88 26.09
N ALA A 118 3.99 1.21 26.02
CA ALA A 118 3.42 0.51 27.18
C ALA A 118 4.30 -0.67 27.63
N ILE A 119 4.88 -1.42 26.69
CA ILE A 119 5.81 -2.52 26.99
C ILE A 119 7.08 -1.97 27.64
N LYS A 120 7.68 -0.91 27.08
CA LYS A 120 8.88 -0.28 27.67
C LYS A 120 8.66 0.18 29.11
N LYS A 121 7.50 0.79 29.40
CA LYS A 121 7.16 1.19 30.78
C LYS A 121 7.04 -0.01 31.73
N ARG A 122 6.49 -1.13 31.26
CA ARG A 122 6.43 -2.36 32.04
C ARG A 122 7.82 -2.95 32.28
N GLU A 123 8.71 -2.92 31.28
CA GLU A 123 10.10 -3.35 31.44
C GLU A 123 10.84 -2.48 32.46
N GLU A 124 10.67 -1.16 32.43
CA GLU A 124 11.26 -0.24 33.41
C GLU A 124 10.74 -0.52 34.83
N GLN A 125 9.44 -0.77 34.99
CA GLN A 125 8.84 -1.14 36.28
C GLN A 125 9.39 -2.47 36.81
N LEU A 126 9.41 -3.50 35.96
CA LEU A 126 9.97 -4.81 36.30
C LEU A 126 11.46 -4.69 36.66
N ALA A 127 12.24 -3.87 35.95
CA ALA A 127 13.65 -3.64 36.26
C ALA A 127 13.83 -2.99 37.64
N MET A 128 13.00 -2.00 37.99
CA MET A 128 12.99 -1.38 39.31
C MET A 128 12.60 -2.38 40.41
N GLU A 129 11.57 -3.20 40.19
CA GLU A 129 11.16 -4.25 41.14
C GLU A 129 12.28 -5.28 41.37
N VAL A 130 12.97 -5.70 40.29
CA VAL A 130 14.11 -6.63 40.40
C VAL A 130 15.26 -6.01 41.18
N GLN A 131 15.58 -4.72 40.95
CA GLN A 131 16.61 -4.03 41.72
C GLN A 131 16.24 -3.92 43.20
N LEU A 132 14.99 -3.56 43.49
CA LEU A 132 14.47 -3.49 44.86
C LEU A 132 14.53 -4.85 45.55
N MET A 133 14.15 -5.92 44.85
CA MET A 133 14.21 -7.28 45.39
C MET A 133 15.65 -7.69 45.70
N LYS A 134 16.61 -7.38 44.80
CA LYS A 134 18.04 -7.61 45.05
C LYS A 134 18.55 -6.85 46.27
N GLN A 135 18.13 -5.60 46.46
CA GLN A 135 18.48 -4.83 47.66
C GLN A 135 17.98 -5.51 48.93
N LYS A 136 16.69 -5.90 48.98
CA LYS A 136 16.10 -6.60 50.12
C LYS A 136 16.82 -7.91 50.44
N VAL A 137 17.21 -8.68 49.43
CA VAL A 137 18.01 -9.91 49.61
C VAL A 137 19.36 -9.60 50.22
N SER A 138 20.07 -8.59 49.71
CA SER A 138 21.38 -8.18 50.25
C SER A 138 21.31 -7.69 51.71
N GLU A 139 20.21 -7.05 52.09
CA GLU A 139 19.96 -6.62 53.47
C GLU A 139 19.71 -7.82 54.38
N MET A 140 18.90 -8.78 53.95
CA MET A 140 18.69 -10.03 54.67
C MET A 140 20.00 -10.82 54.82
N GLU A 141 20.81 -10.93 53.78
CA GLU A 141 22.13 -11.58 53.86
C GLU A 141 23.06 -10.88 54.85
N ARG A 142 23.07 -9.53 54.90
CA ARG A 142 23.84 -8.79 55.92
C ARG A 142 23.31 -9.01 57.32
N GLN A 143 22.00 -9.07 57.50
CA GLN A 143 21.39 -9.38 58.80
C GLN A 143 21.76 -10.80 59.25
N PHE A 144 21.67 -11.77 58.34
CA PHE A 144 22.06 -13.15 58.58
C PHE A 144 23.56 -13.25 58.89
N SER A 145 24.42 -12.58 58.12
CA SER A 145 25.87 -12.50 58.33
C SER A 145 26.27 -11.85 59.65
N LYS A 146 25.54 -10.80 60.07
CA LYS A 146 25.71 -10.18 61.40
C LYS A 146 25.35 -11.16 62.52
N TRP A 147 24.29 -11.95 62.34
CA TRP A 147 23.89 -12.97 63.30
C TRP A 147 24.85 -14.18 63.30
N THR A 148 25.56 -14.44 62.19
CA THR A 148 26.48 -15.58 62.02
C THR A 148 27.97 -15.28 62.24
N ARG A 149 28.36 -14.13 62.80
CA ARG A 149 29.76 -13.88 63.22
C ARG A 149 30.12 -14.54 64.56
N PRO A 150 31.41 -14.89 64.79
CA PRO A 150 31.85 -16.27 65.00
C PRO A 150 31.76 -16.73 66.45
N GLY A 151 30.79 -17.59 66.73
CA GLY A 151 30.71 -18.36 67.98
C GLY A 151 30.11 -19.77 67.81
N PHE A 152 29.54 -20.10 66.65
CA PHE A 152 28.91 -21.40 66.44
C PHE A 152 29.78 -22.29 65.55
N ARG A 153 30.65 -23.07 66.21
CA ARG A 153 31.43 -24.15 65.63
C ARG A 153 30.68 -25.45 65.95
N GLY A 154 30.08 -26.10 64.96
CA GLY A 154 29.48 -27.43 65.19
C GLY A 154 28.73 -28.02 64.00
N PHE A 155 29.27 -29.14 63.52
CA PHE A 155 28.68 -30.16 62.62
C PHE A 155 28.53 -29.72 61.15
N GLY A 156 29.08 -30.41 60.14
CA GLY A 156 29.69 -31.72 60.08
C GLY A 156 29.42 -32.29 58.67
N THR A 157 30.49 -32.51 57.93
CA THR A 157 30.68 -33.47 56.81
C THR A 157 29.85 -33.40 55.51
N ALA A 158 30.62 -33.63 54.44
CA ALA A 158 30.31 -34.36 53.20
C ALA A 158 29.76 -33.58 51.98
N GLN A 159 30.68 -33.30 51.04
CA GLN A 159 30.75 -33.85 49.67
C GLN A 159 29.42 -33.89 48.87
N ALA A 160 29.33 -33.27 47.70
CA ALA A 160 29.78 -33.93 46.46
C ALA A 160 29.93 -32.97 45.28
N ALA A 161 30.94 -33.25 44.48
CA ALA A 161 31.13 -32.75 43.13
C ALA A 161 30.06 -33.32 42.18
N ALA A 162 29.59 -32.51 41.23
CA ALA A 162 29.27 -32.94 39.86
C ALA A 162 28.92 -31.71 39.00
N GLN A 163 29.79 -31.39 38.04
CA GLN A 163 29.33 -30.86 36.75
C GLN A 163 28.75 -32.04 35.95
N PRO A 164 27.77 -31.79 35.07
CA PRO A 164 28.09 -32.09 33.68
C PRO A 164 27.63 -31.02 32.69
N ALA A 165 28.26 -31.09 31.52
CA ALA A 165 28.12 -30.23 30.37
C ALA A 165 26.82 -30.47 29.55
N ALA A 166 26.44 -29.42 28.83
CA ALA A 166 25.80 -29.36 27.51
C ALA A 166 24.79 -30.45 27.05
N ALA A 167 23.57 -30.01 26.75
CA ALA A 167 22.76 -30.53 25.65
C ALA A 167 21.75 -29.47 25.19
N GLY A 168 21.79 -29.11 23.90
CA GLY A 168 20.88 -28.15 23.28
C GLY A 168 19.50 -28.72 22.98
N THR A 169 18.52 -27.84 22.80
CA THR A 169 17.26 -28.10 22.07
C THR A 169 16.69 -26.73 21.68
N GLN A 170 17.00 -26.29 20.45
CA GLN A 170 16.08 -26.22 19.32
C GLN A 170 15.01 -25.12 19.42
N GLN A 171 15.13 -24.17 18.47
CA GLN A 171 14.11 -23.23 18.03
C GLN A 171 12.86 -23.96 17.52
N PRO A 172 11.65 -23.39 17.69
CA PRO A 172 10.55 -23.70 16.81
C PRO A 172 10.60 -22.79 15.56
N THR A 173 10.57 -23.50 14.44
CA THR A 173 10.23 -23.12 13.07
C THR A 173 9.21 -21.98 12.92
N ALA A 174 9.56 -21.02 12.07
CA ALA A 174 8.61 -20.18 11.34
C ALA A 174 8.87 -20.34 9.84
N ALA A 175 7.92 -20.98 9.15
CA ALA A 175 7.55 -20.76 7.74
C ALA A 175 6.15 -21.35 7.53
#